data_AF-A0A2G8HYH9-F1
#
_entry.id   AF-A0A2G8HYH9-F1
#
_cell.length_a   1.000
_cell.length_b   1.000
_cell.length_c   1.000
_cell.angle_alpha   90.00
_cell.angle_beta   90.00
_cell.angle_gamma   90.00
#
_symmetry.space_group_name_H-M   'P 1'
#
loop_
_entity.id
_entity.type
_entity.pdbx_description
1 polymer ?
#
loop_
_entity_poly.entity_id
_entity_poly.type
_entity_poly.pdbx_seq_one_letter_code
_entity_poly.pdbx_strand_id
1 'polypeptide(L)' 'MNLTMIYKTLTFLTITLFITSCGSAKIIPTTDTCSLEKHWEDSLYQVKINGKKINSHWYLKEDALDITKQLAKENKCMSH' A
#
# COMPACT_ATOMS: atom_id res chain seq x y z
N MET A 1 -2.11 51.24 -11.71
CA MET A 1 -2.56 49.83 -11.90
C MET A 1 -4.05 49.76 -11.62
N ASN A 2 -4.82 49.09 -12.49
CA ASN A 2 -6.28 49.03 -12.42
C ASN A 2 -6.74 48.02 -11.37
N LEU A 3 -7.80 48.33 -10.60
CA LEU A 3 -8.28 47.50 -9.48
C LEU A 3 -8.63 46.06 -9.93
N THR A 4 -9.17 45.92 -11.14
CA THR A 4 -9.49 44.65 -11.80
C THR A 4 -8.26 43.82 -12.17
N MET A 5 -7.14 44.47 -12.49
CA MET A 5 -5.87 43.79 -12.78
C MET A 5 -5.25 43.21 -11.52
N ILE A 6 -5.37 43.92 -10.39
CA ILE A 6 -4.89 43.49 -9.07
C ILE A 6 -5.69 42.29 -8.58
N TYR A 7 -7.03 42.32 -8.71
CA TYR A 7 -7.87 41.19 -8.34
C TYR A 7 -7.53 39.91 -9.11
N LYS A 8 -7.31 40.02 -10.43
CA LYS A 8 -6.92 38.89 -11.29
C LYS A 8 -5.56 38.30 -10.92
N THR A 9 -4.58 39.15 -10.59
CA THR A 9 -3.26 38.67 -10.16
C THR A 9 -3.34 37.98 -8.79
N LEU A 10 -4.13 38.51 -7.87
CA LEU A 10 -4.32 37.94 -6.54
C LEU A 10 -5.03 36.57 -6.58
N THR A 11 -6.02 36.41 -7.47
CA THR A 11 -6.70 35.12 -7.67
C THR A 11 -5.77 34.09 -8.30
N PHE A 12 -4.93 34.48 -9.25
CA PHE A 12 -3.97 33.57 -9.87
C PHE A 12 -2.91 33.07 -8.88
N LEU A 13 -2.47 33.95 -7.98
CA LEU A 13 -1.48 33.64 -6.93
C LEU A 13 -2.03 32.67 -5.88
N THR A 14 -3.29 32.85 -5.49
CA THR A 14 -3.94 31.95 -4.52
C THR A 14 -4.15 30.56 -5.11
N ILE A 15 -4.56 30.45 -6.38
CA ILE A 15 -4.74 29.15 -7.05
C ILE A 15 -3.41 28.39 -7.18
N THR A 16 -2.31 29.09 -7.47
CA THR A 16 -0.97 28.46 -7.56
C THR A 16 -0.45 27.95 -6.21
N LEU A 17 -0.88 28.55 -5.10
CA LEU A 17 -0.52 28.10 -3.74
C LEU A 17 -1.25 26.81 -3.32
N PHE A 18 -2.48 26.57 -3.81
CA PHE A 18 -3.22 25.36 -3.46
C PHE A 18 -2.70 24.10 -4.18
N ILE A 19 -2.17 24.23 -5.41
CA ILE A 19 -1.68 23.09 -6.20
C ILE A 19 -0.30 22.57 -5.75
N THR A 20 0.48 23.35 -5.00
CA THR A 20 1.83 22.93 -4.56
C THR A 20 1.85 22.20 -3.21
N SER A 21 0.71 22.06 -2.51
CA SER A 21 0.66 21.38 -1.21
C SER A 21 0.54 19.85 -1.29
N CYS A 22 0.69 19.25 -2.48
CA CYS A 22 0.69 17.79 -2.67
C CYS A 22 2.02 17.17 -2.21
N GLY A 23 2.25 17.16 -0.90
CA GLY A 23 3.35 16.43 -0.28
C GLY A 23 3.01 14.94 -0.22
N SER A 24 3.76 14.10 -0.94
CA SER A 24 3.66 12.65 -0.81
C SER A 24 4.13 12.23 0.59
N ALA A 25 3.24 11.64 1.40
CA ALA A 25 3.60 11.11 2.69
C ALA A 25 4.63 9.97 2.52
N LYS A 26 5.68 9.97 3.35
CA LYS A 26 6.68 8.90 3.34
C LYS A 26 6.02 7.57 3.66
N ILE A 27 6.18 6.57 2.80
CA ILE A 27 5.69 5.21 3.04
C ILE A 27 6.50 4.64 4.21
N ILE A 28 5.85 4.43 5.35
CA ILE A 28 6.46 3.79 6.52
C ILE A 28 6.35 2.27 6.30
N PRO A 29 7.47 1.54 6.18
CA PRO A 29 7.41 0.10 5.97
C PRO A 29 6.76 -0.61 7.15
N THR A 30 5.92 -1.61 6.87
CA THR A 30 5.37 -2.46 7.93
C THR A 30 6.44 -3.35 8.55
N THR A 31 6.25 -3.70 9.82
CA THR A 31 7.07 -4.69 10.53
C THR A 31 6.42 -6.07 10.57
N ASP A 32 5.20 -6.18 10.05
CA ASP A 32 4.45 -7.43 10.02
C ASP A 32 5.13 -8.44 9.11
N THR A 33 5.13 -9.72 9.47
CA THR A 33 5.80 -10.78 8.69
C THR A 33 4.78 -11.66 7.96
N CYS A 34 4.97 -11.86 6.65
CA CYS A 34 4.22 -12.86 5.92
C CYS A 34 4.83 -14.26 6.15
N SER A 35 3.95 -15.24 6.36
CA SER A 35 4.34 -16.63 6.60
C SER A 35 3.40 -17.58 5.86
N LEU A 36 3.93 -18.74 5.52
CA LEU A 36 3.19 -19.81 4.86
C LEU A 36 3.07 -20.98 5.82
N GLU A 37 1.84 -21.42 6.07
CA GLU A 37 1.57 -22.66 6.78
C GLU A 37 1.20 -23.75 5.79
N LYS A 38 1.91 -24.88 5.83
CA LYS A 38 1.60 -26.03 4.97
C LYS A 38 0.46 -26.84 5.57
N HIS A 39 -0.48 -27.27 4.74
CA HIS A 39 -1.50 -28.25 5.12
C HIS A 39 -0.83 -29.58 5.52
N TRP A 40 -1.43 -30.28 6.46
CA TRP A 40 -0.88 -31.50 7.05
C TRP A 40 -0.95 -32.71 6.10
N GLU A 41 -1.96 -32.74 5.23
CA GLU A 41 -2.21 -33.86 4.31
C GLU A 41 -1.80 -33.56 2.86
N ASP A 42 -1.81 -32.28 2.46
CA ASP A 42 -1.66 -31.85 1.07
C ASP A 42 -0.48 -30.89 0.86
N SER A 43 -0.07 -30.74 -0.40
CA SER A 43 0.87 -29.68 -0.82
C SER A 43 0.18 -28.32 -1.00
N LEU A 44 -0.72 -28.01 -0.08
CA LEU A 44 -1.46 -26.76 0.00
C LEU A 44 -0.89 -25.87 1.09
N TYR A 45 -0.98 -24.57 0.89
CA TYR A 45 -0.39 -23.56 1.76
C TYR A 45 -1.41 -22.49 2.10
N GLN A 46 -1.39 -22.04 3.35
CA GLN A 46 -2.21 -20.95 3.84
C GLN A 46 -1.31 -19.75 4.17
N VAL A 47 -1.70 -18.58 3.66
CA VAL A 47 -0.98 -17.33 3.89
C VAL A 47 -1.40 -16.71 5.23
N LYS A 48 -0.42 -16.33 6.04
CA LYS A 48 -0.61 -15.71 7.34
C LYS A 48 0.21 -14.42 7.46
N ILE A 49 -0.35 -13.43 8.13
CA ILE A 49 0.36 -12.21 8.56
C ILE A 49 0.46 -12.26 10.08
N ASN A 50 1.68 -12.23 10.63
CA ASN A 50 1.94 -12.38 12.06
C ASN A 50 1.24 -13.60 12.69
N GLY A 51 1.26 -14.74 11.99
CA GLY A 51 0.62 -15.98 12.45
C GLY A 51 -0.91 -16.01 12.34
N LYS A 52 -1.55 -14.92 11.91
CA LYS A 52 -3.01 -14.88 11.66
C LYS A 52 -3.30 -15.13 10.19
N LYS A 53 -4.21 -16.07 9.92
CA LYS A 53 -4.68 -16.34 8.55
C LYS A 53 -5.35 -15.10 7.96
N ILE A 54 -5.00 -14.76 6.73
CA ILE A 54 -5.63 -13.63 6.02
C ILE A 54 -7.02 -14.01 5.50
N ASN A 55 -7.21 -15.29 5.19
CA ASN A 55 -8.47 -15.88 4.73
C ASN A 55 -8.51 -17.38 5.03
N SER A 56 -9.61 -18.05 4.71
CA SER A 56 -9.79 -19.50 4.87
C SER A 56 -9.40 -20.33 3.64
N HIS A 57 -8.83 -19.70 2.60
CA HIS A 57 -8.47 -20.37 1.36
C HIS A 57 -7.11 -21.04 1.47
N TRP A 58 -6.97 -22.14 0.74
CA TRP A 58 -5.74 -22.89 0.58
C TRP A 58 -5.25 -22.73 -0.85
N TYR A 59 -3.94 -22.59 -1.02
CA TYR A 59 -3.31 -22.27 -2.28
C TYR A 59 -2.21 -23.26 -2.60
N LEU A 60 -1.88 -23.42 -3.88
CA LEU A 60 -0.62 -24.06 -4.25
C LEU A 60 0.55 -23.19 -3.77
N LYS A 61 1.73 -23.80 -3.64
CA LYS A 61 2.91 -23.11 -3.11
C LYS A 61 3.25 -21.83 -3.88
N GLU A 62 3.19 -21.92 -5.21
CA GLU A 62 3.53 -20.82 -6.12
C GLU A 62 2.54 -19.67 -5.99
N ASP A 63 1.23 -19.98 -5.98
CA ASP A 63 0.18 -19.00 -5.75
C ASP A 63 0.31 -18.33 -4.38
N ALA A 64 0.59 -19.12 -3.34
CA ALA A 64 0.79 -18.60 -1.98
C ALA A 64 1.98 -17.64 -1.92
N LEU A 65 3.09 -17.97 -2.60
CA LEU A 65 4.26 -17.10 -2.71
C LEU A 65 3.93 -15.81 -3.46
N ASP A 66 3.19 -15.88 -4.57
CA ASP A 66 2.81 -14.69 -5.33
C ASP A 66 1.87 -13.77 -4.54
N ILE A 67 0.96 -14.34 -3.75
CA ILE A 67 0.14 -13.57 -2.80
C ILE A 67 1.03 -12.85 -1.78
N THR A 68 2.03 -13.52 -1.19
CA THR A 68 2.94 -12.85 -0.23
C THR A 68 3.73 -11.71 -0.86
N LYS A 69 4.18 -11.86 -2.12
CA LYS A 69 4.85 -10.78 -2.85
C LYS A 69 3.91 -9.60 -3.11
N GLN A 70 2.64 -9.86 -3.44
CA GLN A 70 1.65 -8.81 -3.63
C GLN A 70 1.38 -8.05 -2.32
N LEU A 71 1.20 -8.77 -1.22
CA LEU A 71 1.02 -8.17 0.11
C LEU A 71 2.22 -7.30 0.53
N ALA A 72 3.44 -7.72 0.16
CA ALA A 72 4.65 -6.94 0.39
C ALA A 72 4.69 -5.64 -0.44
N LYS A 73 4.28 -5.69 -1.71
CA LYS A 73 4.14 -4.49 -2.55
C LYS A 73 3.11 -3.50 -2.01
N GLU A 74 2.05 -4.03 -1.41
CA GLU A 74 1.01 -3.23 -0.74
C GLU A 74 1.42 -2.79 0.68
N ASN A 75 2.64 -3.09 1.11
CA ASN A 75 3.18 -2.75 2.43
C ASN A 75 2.33 -3.33 3.60
N LYS A 76 1.67 -4.46 3.38
CA LYS A 76 0.84 -5.17 4.39
C LYS A 76 1.65 -6.16 5.22
N CYS A 77 2.74 -6.69 4.68
CA CYS A 77 3.70 -7.50 5.40
C CYS A 77 5.08 -7.42 4.71
N MET A 78 6.12 -7.86 5.39
CA MET A 78 7.41 -8.14 4.78
C MET A 78 7.34 -9.44 3.99
N SER A 79 7.93 -9.44 2.80
CA SER A 79 8.07 -10.64 1.97
C SER A 79 8.80 -11.74 2.74
N HIS A 80 8.31 -12.97 2.56
CA HIS A 80 9.06 -14.18 2.91
C HIS A 80 10.16 -14.45 1.87
#